data_AF-A0A918YTE4-F1
#
_entry.id   AF-A0A918YTE4-F1
#
_cell.length_a   1.000
_cell.length_b   1.000
_cell.length_c   1.000
_cell.angle_alpha   90.00
_cell.angle_beta   90.00
_cell.angle_gamma   90.00
#
_symmetry.space_group_name_H-M   'P 1'
#
loop_
_entity.id
_entity.type
_entity.pdbx_description
1 polymer ?
#
loop_
_entity_poly.entity_id
_entity_poly.type
_entity_poly.pdbx_seq_one_letter_code
_entity_poly.pdbx_strand_id
1 'polypeptide(L)'
;MPKSPSVSCVEHGTPSRRRLSGAEAVVIIVIVAVAAVLAAVAGMPVTVVLQVLLGAGLTAVLVVGLLTGTPVRGVRAALHALLGPAA
;
A
#
# COMPACT_ATOMS: atom_id res chain seq x y z
N MET A 1 -21.23 -13.91 47.49
CA MET A 1 -20.75 -14.16 46.11
C MET A 1 -19.73 -13.08 45.74
N PRO A 2 -18.43 -13.39 45.67
CA PRO A 2 -17.45 -12.43 45.18
C PRO A 2 -17.48 -12.39 43.65
N LYS A 3 -17.55 -11.19 43.08
CA LYS A 3 -17.59 -10.93 41.64
C LYS A 3 -16.15 -10.70 41.17
N SER A 4 -15.60 -11.64 40.40
CA SER A 4 -14.24 -11.58 39.87
C SER A 4 -14.07 -10.35 38.95
N PRO A 5 -12.94 -9.61 39.04
CA PRO A 5 -12.67 -8.50 38.15
C PRO A 5 -12.40 -9.04 36.74
N SER A 6 -13.12 -8.48 35.76
CA SER A 6 -12.90 -8.71 34.34
C SER A 6 -11.49 -8.24 33.96
N VAL A 7 -10.60 -9.20 33.71
CA VAL A 7 -9.29 -8.94 33.12
C VAL A 7 -9.54 -8.44 31.69
N SER A 8 -9.39 -7.14 31.50
CA SER A 8 -9.29 -6.52 30.19
C SER A 8 -7.91 -6.87 29.63
N CYS A 9 -7.80 -8.02 28.97
CA CYS A 9 -6.69 -8.32 28.08
C CYS A 9 -6.76 -7.34 26.90
N VAL A 10 -6.26 -6.12 27.11
CA VAL A 10 -6.02 -5.20 26.00
C VAL A 10 -4.83 -5.75 25.23
N GLU A 11 -5.12 -6.61 24.26
CA GLU A 11 -4.21 -6.99 23.20
C GLU A 11 -3.86 -5.69 22.45
N HIS A 12 -2.79 -5.00 22.88
CA HIS A 12 -2.13 -4.01 22.06
C HIS A 12 -1.41 -4.78 20.95
N GLY A 13 -2.19 -5.22 19.96
CA GLY A 13 -1.66 -5.74 18.71
C GLY A 13 -0.82 -4.64 18.08
N THR A 14 0.48 -4.67 18.36
CA THR A 14 1.49 -3.97 17.57
C THR A 14 1.15 -4.24 16.11
N PRO A 15 1.11 -3.25 15.20
CA PRO A 15 0.84 -3.52 13.81
C PRO A 15 1.87 -4.53 13.35
N SER A 16 1.42 -5.78 13.17
CA SER A 16 2.28 -6.88 12.74
C SER A 16 2.92 -6.37 11.46
N ARG A 17 4.24 -6.12 11.50
CA ARG A 17 5.02 -5.90 10.29
C ARG A 17 4.83 -7.18 9.49
N ARG A 18 3.82 -7.18 8.60
CA ARG A 18 3.56 -8.26 7.67
C ARG A 18 4.90 -8.51 7.01
N ARG A 19 5.51 -9.65 7.35
CA ARG A 19 6.74 -10.06 6.70
C ARG A 19 6.39 -10.19 5.23
N LEU A 20 7.11 -9.45 4.41
CA LEU A 20 6.99 -9.49 2.97
C LEU A 20 7.01 -10.95 2.51
N SER A 21 5.94 -11.39 1.86
CA SER A 21 5.91 -12.74 1.29
C SER A 21 6.92 -12.82 0.14
N GLY A 22 7.44 -14.01 -0.15
CA GLY A 22 8.38 -14.20 -1.25
C GLY A 22 7.84 -13.66 -2.59
N ALA A 23 6.54 -13.85 -2.84
CA ALA A 23 5.89 -13.31 -4.03
C ALA A 23 5.86 -11.77 -4.04
N GLU A 24 5.56 -11.13 -2.91
CA GLU A 24 5.56 -9.67 -2.79
C GLU A 24 6.98 -9.11 -3.03
N ALA A 25 8.00 -9.77 -2.49
CA ALA A 25 9.39 -9.37 -2.66
C ALA A 25 9.83 -9.45 -4.13
N VAL A 26 9.45 -10.52 -4.83
CA VAL A 26 9.74 -10.68 -6.27
C VAL A 26 9.13 -9.55 -7.09
N VAL A 27 7.86 -9.19 -6.84
CA VAL A 27 7.20 -8.09 -7.55
C VAL A 27 7.94 -6.77 -7.34
N ILE A 28 8.33 -6.47 -6.10
CA ILE A 28 9.09 -5.24 -5.80
C ILE A 28 10.42 -5.24 -6.53
N ILE A 29 11.16 -6.36 -6.51
CA ILE A 29 12.45 -6.49 -7.20
C ILE A 29 12.29 -6.24 -8.70
N VAL A 30 11.26 -6.82 -9.33
CA VAL A 30 11.00 -6.62 -10.77
C VAL A 30 10.71 -5.15 -11.08
N ILE A 31 9.85 -4.50 -10.28
CA ILE A 31 9.52 -3.06 -10.48
C ILE A 31 10.79 -2.20 -10.38
N VAL A 32 11.63 -2.45 -9.37
CA VAL A 32 12.88 -1.70 -9.16
C VAL A 32 13.87 -1.96 -10.30
N ALA A 33 14.01 -3.20 -10.75
CA ALA A 33 14.88 -3.56 -11.86
C ALA A 33 14.45 -2.87 -13.16
N VAL A 34 13.15 -2.89 -13.49
CA VAL A 34 12.61 -2.21 -14.67
C VAL A 34 12.84 -0.70 -14.58
N ALA A 35 12.57 -0.09 -13.43
CA ALA A 35 12.82 1.34 -13.21
C ALA A 35 14.31 1.71 -13.38
N ALA A 36 15.20 0.88 -12.86
CA ALA A 36 16.65 1.06 -13.00
C ALA A 36 17.08 0.95 -14.47
N VAL A 37 16.54 0.00 -15.23
CA VAL A 37 16.81 -0.13 -16.68
C VAL A 37 16.32 1.12 -17.43
N LEU A 38 15.12 1.59 -17.14
CA LEU A 38 14.56 2.80 -17.77
C LEU A 38 15.41 4.04 -17.49
N ALA A 39 15.92 4.20 -16.26
CA ALA A 39 16.75 5.34 -15.91
C ALA A 39 18.19 5.22 -16.45
N ALA A 40 18.84 4.08 -16.26
CA ALA A 40 20.26 3.91 -16.52
C ALA A 40 20.58 3.53 -17.98
N VAL A 41 19.71 2.74 -18.62
CA VAL A 41 19.94 2.23 -19.98
C VAL A 41 19.22 3.09 -21.01
N ALA A 42 17.94 3.41 -20.77
CA ALA A 42 17.18 4.26 -21.69
C ALA A 42 17.43 5.77 -21.46
N GLY A 43 18.21 6.13 -20.43
CA GLY A 43 18.57 7.52 -20.12
C GLY A 43 17.37 8.39 -19.75
N MET A 44 16.24 7.78 -19.36
CA MET A 44 15.05 8.56 -19.03
C MET A 44 15.24 9.32 -17.72
N PRO A 45 14.77 10.57 -17.65
CA PRO A 45 14.84 11.33 -16.42
C PRO A 45 14.03 10.64 -15.32
N VAL A 46 14.59 10.60 -14.11
CA VAL A 46 14.00 9.91 -12.94
C VAL A 46 12.57 10.39 -12.66
N THR A 47 12.28 11.67 -12.92
CA THR A 47 10.92 12.24 -12.79
C THR A 47 9.91 11.56 -13.71
N VAL A 48 10.28 11.26 -14.96
CA VAL A 48 9.42 10.55 -15.92
C VAL A 48 9.25 9.10 -15.49
N VAL A 49 10.32 8.43 -15.05
CA VAL A 49 10.23 7.05 -14.53
C VAL A 49 9.28 6.99 -13.32
N LEU A 50 9.37 7.97 -12.42
CA LEU A 50 8.49 8.07 -11.26
C LEU A 50 7.03 8.34 -11.66
N GLN A 51 6.80 9.23 -12.64
CA GLN A 51 5.46 9.47 -13.19
C GLN A 51 4.85 8.20 -13.81
N VAL A 52 5.65 7.44 -14.57
CA VAL A 52 5.22 6.17 -15.15
C VAL A 52 4.88 5.16 -14.06
N LEU A 53 5.71 5.02 -13.03
CA LEU A 53 5.46 4.14 -11.89
C LEU A 53 4.19 4.53 -11.13
N LEU A 54 3.96 5.82 -10.92
CA LEU A 54 2.74 6.35 -10.29
C LEU A 54 1.51 6.03 -11.14
N GLY A 55 1.56 6.28 -12.44
CA GLY A 55 0.46 5.96 -13.37
C GLY A 55 0.17 4.46 -13.43
N ALA A 56 1.21 3.62 -13.50
CA ALA A 56 1.08 2.16 -13.47
C ALA A 56 0.50 1.66 -12.14
N GLY A 57 0.93 2.23 -11.01
CA GLY A 57 0.38 1.89 -9.70
C GLY A 57 -1.10 2.26 -9.57
N LEU A 58 -1.48 3.47 -10.00
CA LEU A 58 -2.88 3.93 -9.97
C LEU A 58 -3.79 3.09 -10.87
N THR A 59 -3.33 2.79 -12.09
CA THR A 59 -4.09 1.93 -13.01
C THR A 59 -4.23 0.51 -12.48
N ALA A 60 -3.17 -0.06 -11.90
CA ALA A 60 -3.23 -1.36 -11.25
C ALA A 60 -4.26 -1.37 -10.09
N VAL A 61 -4.22 -0.38 -9.21
CA VAL A 61 -5.20 -0.25 -8.11
C VAL A 61 -6.62 -0.10 -8.63
N LEU A 62 -6.83 0.72 -9.68
CA LEU A 62 -8.14 0.92 -10.28
C LEU A 62 -8.68 -0.38 -10.89
N VAL A 63 -7.87 -1.08 -11.68
CA VAL A 63 -8.25 -2.34 -12.34
C VAL A 63 -8.52 -3.42 -11.30
N VAL A 64 -7.63 -3.60 -10.31
CA VAL A 64 -7.85 -4.54 -9.22
C VAL A 64 -9.11 -4.18 -8.45
N GLY A 65 -9.34 -2.89 -8.16
CA GLY A 65 -10.53 -2.42 -7.47
C GLY A 65 -11.82 -2.75 -8.21
N LEU A 66 -11.84 -2.50 -9.53
CA LEU A 66 -12.96 -2.83 -10.41
C LEU A 66 -13.21 -4.35 -10.48
N LEU A 67 -12.14 -5.14 -10.63
CA LEU A 67 -12.25 -6.61 -10.76
C LEU A 67 -12.63 -7.30 -9.45
N THR A 68 -12.14 -6.80 -8.32
CA THR A 68 -12.39 -7.39 -6.98
C THR A 68 -13.67 -6.86 -6.33
N GLY A 69 -14.33 -5.87 -6.94
CA GLY A 69 -15.52 -5.23 -6.38
C GLY A 69 -15.26 -4.58 -5.02
N THR A 70 -14.00 -4.24 -4.71
CA THR A 70 -13.65 -3.66 -3.40
C THR A 70 -14.38 -2.33 -3.22
N PRO A 71 -15.00 -2.09 -2.06
CA PRO A 71 -15.89 -0.96 -1.90
C PRO A 71 -15.06 0.32 -1.92
N VAL A 72 -15.42 1.23 -2.82
CA VAL A 72 -14.96 2.62 -2.94
C VAL A 72 -14.88 3.35 -1.58
N ARG A 73 -15.59 2.86 -0.56
CA ARG A 73 -15.52 3.29 0.85
C ARG A 73 -14.11 3.27 1.44
N GLY A 74 -13.26 2.28 1.13
CA GLY A 74 -11.89 2.24 1.64
C GLY A 74 -11.00 3.34 1.03
N VAL A 75 -11.12 3.53 -0.29
CA VAL A 75 -10.46 4.63 -1.02
C VAL A 75 -10.97 5.98 -0.54
N ARG A 76 -12.28 6.11 -0.31
CA ARG A 76 -12.91 7.33 0.21
C ARG A 76 -12.51 7.64 1.64
N ALA A 77 -12.33 6.63 2.49
CA ALA A 77 -11.81 6.80 3.86
C ALA A 77 -10.34 7.22 3.85
N ALA A 78 -9.52 6.63 2.97
CA ALA A 78 -8.13 7.05 2.81
C ALA A 78 -8.01 8.47 2.25
N LEU A 79 -8.85 8.85 1.27
CA LEU A 79 -8.97 10.21 0.76
C LEU A 79 -9.44 11.18 1.86
N HIS A 80 -10.41 10.79 2.69
CA HIS A 80 -10.84 11.60 3.83
C HIS A 80 -9.79 11.71 4.94
N ALA A 81 -8.88 10.74 5.07
CA ALA A 81 -7.76 10.82 6.01
C ALA A 81 -6.64 11.71 5.46
N LEU A 82 -6.38 11.67 4.14
CA LEU A 82 -5.39 12.52 3.46
C LEU A 82 -5.85 13.97 3.29
N LEU A 83 -7.14 14.19 3.08
CA LEU A 83 -7.78 15.51 3.00
C LEU A 83 -8.39 15.95 4.34
N GLY A 84 -8.33 15.08 5.34
CA GLY A 84 -8.73 15.39 6.71
C GLY A 84 -7.74 16.38 7.31
N PRO A 85 -8.20 17.35 8.11
CA PRO A 85 -7.33 18.40 8.62
C PRO A 85 -6.22 17.76 9.44
N ALA A 86 -4.97 18.01 9.03
CA ALA A 86 -3.83 17.94 9.92
C ALA A 86 -4.07 18.99 11.02
N ALA A 87 -4.62 18.55 12.14
CA ALA A 87 -4.69 19.31 13.38
C ALA A 87 -3.49 18.98 14.25
#